data_AF-Q9FV96-F1
#
_entry.id   AF-Q9FV96-F1
#
_cell.length_a   1.000
_cell.length_b   1.000
_cell.length_c   1.000
_cell.angle_alpha   90.00
_cell.angle_beta   90.00
_cell.angle_gamma   90.00
#
_symmetry.space_group_name_H-M   'P 1'
#
loop_
_entity.id
_entity.type
_entity.pdbx_description
1 polymer ?
#
loop_
_entity_poly.entity_id
_entity_poly.type
_entity_poly.pdbx_seq_one_letter_code
_entity_poly.pdbx_strand_id
1 'polypeptide(L)'
;LIYVSREKRPGFQHHKKAGAMSALVRVSAVLTNGPFMLNLDCDHYINNSKALREAMCFLTDPNLGKYVCYVQFPQRFDGIDRNDRYANRNTVFFDINLRGLDGIQGPVYVGTGCVFNRTALYGYEPPIKPKHK
;
A
#
# COMPACT_ATOMS: atom_id res chain seq x y z
N LEU A 1 18.47 1.49 -7.94
CA LEU A 1 18.34 1.56 -6.46
C LEU A 1 18.77 2.96 -6.02
N ILE A 2 18.03 3.61 -5.12
CA ILE A 2 18.36 4.94 -4.61
C ILE A 2 18.36 4.85 -3.09
N TYR A 3 19.48 5.18 -2.46
CA TYR A 3 19.59 5.27 -1.01
C TYR A 3 19.30 6.70 -0.56
N VAL A 4 18.40 6.87 0.41
CA VAL A 4 17.99 8.17 0.92
C VAL A 4 18.05 8.16 2.44
N SER A 5 18.83 9.07 3.00
CA SER A 5 18.80 9.39 4.42
C SER A 5 18.24 10.80 4.61
N ARG A 6 17.37 10.98 5.59
CA ARG A 6 16.83 12.29 5.94
C ARG A 6 17.76 12.96 6.94
N GLU A 7 17.99 14.25 6.75
CA GLU A 7 18.57 15.07 7.82
C GLU A 7 17.62 15.10 9.03
N LYS A 8 18.19 15.00 10.23
CA LYS A 8 17.49 15.17 11.51
C LYS A 8 18.31 16.12 12.38
N ARG A 9 17.63 17.02 13.09
CA ARG A 9 18.27 18.01 13.97
C ARG A 9 17.74 17.88 15.40
N PRO A 10 18.59 18.12 16.43
CA PRO A 10 18.11 18.21 17.81
C PRO A 10 16.97 19.23 17.95
N GLY A 11 15.95 18.90 18.73
CA GLY A 11 14.77 19.75 18.92
C GLY A 11 13.69 19.67 17.84
N PHE A 12 13.90 18.93 16.74
CA PHE A 12 12.91 18.79 15.67
C PHE A 12 12.20 17.42 15.71
N GLN A 13 10.87 17.43 15.77
CA GLN A 13 10.05 16.22 15.65
C GLN A 13 10.13 15.65 14.23
N HIS A 14 10.36 14.34 14.11
CA HIS A 14 10.66 13.69 12.82
C HIS A 14 9.65 12.60 12.39
N HIS A 15 8.56 12.44 13.13
CA HIS A 15 7.40 11.60 12.81
C HIS A 15 7.71 10.14 12.43
N LYS A 16 8.72 9.54 13.05
CA LYS A 16 9.09 8.10 12.91
C LYS A 16 8.99 7.61 11.44
N LYS A 17 8.19 6.55 11.19
CA LYS A 17 7.95 5.94 9.86
C LYS A 17 7.19 6.88 8.92
N ALA A 18 6.17 7.59 9.41
CA ALA A 18 5.38 8.50 8.59
C ALA A 18 6.25 9.58 7.93
N GLY A 19 7.11 10.25 8.70
CA GLY A 19 8.02 11.26 8.16
C GLY A 19 9.03 10.71 7.16
N ALA A 20 9.43 9.44 7.30
CA ALA A 20 10.32 8.78 6.36
C ALA A 20 9.61 8.49 5.03
N MET A 21 8.43 7.88 5.07
CA MET A 21 7.64 7.58 3.87
C MET A 21 7.24 8.85 3.12
N SER A 22 6.79 9.90 3.83
CA SER A 22 6.45 11.18 3.19
C SER A 22 7.66 11.84 2.51
N ALA A 23 8.87 11.71 3.06
CA ALA A 23 10.07 12.20 2.39
C ALA A 23 10.41 11.39 1.14
N LEU A 24 10.28 10.07 1.19
CA LEU A 24 10.50 9.20 0.03
C LEU A 24 9.52 9.52 -1.11
N VAL A 25 8.26 9.82 -0.80
CA VAL A 25 7.26 10.29 -1.78
C VAL A 25 7.75 11.55 -2.51
N ARG A 26 8.24 12.55 -1.76
CA ARG A 26 8.76 13.82 -2.31
C ARG A 26 10.04 13.62 -3.13
N VAL A 27 11.00 12.87 -2.62
CA VAL A 27 12.27 12.60 -3.32
C VAL A 27 12.01 11.83 -4.60
N SER A 28 11.15 10.80 -4.56
CA SER A 28 10.77 10.03 -5.74
C SER A 28 10.08 10.89 -6.81
N ALA A 29 9.28 11.88 -6.42
CA ALA A 29 8.62 12.79 -7.35
C ALA A 29 9.62 13.57 -8.23
N VAL A 30 10.78 13.92 -7.66
CA VAL A 30 11.82 14.67 -8.37
C VAL A 30 12.69 13.74 -9.22
N LEU A 31 13.02 12.56 -8.72
CA LEU A 31 14.01 11.68 -9.37
C LEU A 31 13.43 10.85 -10.51
N THR A 32 12.25 10.24 -10.32
CA THR A 32 11.67 9.30 -11.30
C THR A 32 10.19 9.52 -11.57
N ASN A 33 9.49 10.21 -10.66
CA ASN A 33 8.08 10.56 -10.75
C ASN A 33 7.13 9.39 -11.10
N GLY A 34 7.42 8.18 -10.63
CA GLY A 34 6.60 7.00 -10.93
C GLY A 34 5.15 7.16 -10.43
N PRO A 35 4.12 6.81 -11.24
CA PRO A 35 2.71 7.06 -10.91
C PRO A 35 2.17 6.16 -9.80
N PHE A 36 2.78 5.00 -9.60
CA PHE A 36 2.42 4.03 -8.58
C PHE A 36 3.57 3.82 -7.60
N MET A 37 3.26 3.59 -6.33
CA MET A 37 4.24 3.45 -5.25
C MET A 37 3.90 2.24 -4.37
N LEU A 38 4.77 1.22 -4.35
CA LEU A 38 4.68 0.11 -3.40
C LEU A 38 5.37 0.49 -2.09
N ASN A 39 4.69 0.30 -0.96
CA ASN A 39 5.33 0.33 0.36
C ASN A 39 5.59 -1.09 0.88
N LEU A 40 6.74 -1.30 1.52
CA LEU A 40 7.12 -2.60 2.06
C LEU A 40 7.99 -2.40 3.31
N ASP A 41 7.71 -3.19 4.35
CA ASP A 41 8.51 -3.25 5.56
C ASP A 41 9.69 -4.23 5.42
N CYS A 42 10.73 -4.06 6.25
CA CYS A 42 11.99 -4.78 6.10
C CYS A 42 11.91 -6.27 6.46
N ASP A 43 10.88 -6.67 7.19
CA ASP A 43 10.54 -8.04 7.55
C ASP A 43 9.58 -8.69 6.54
N HIS A 44 9.19 -7.97 5.48
CA HIS A 44 8.34 -8.48 4.41
C HIS A 44 9.10 -8.53 3.09
N TYR A 45 8.86 -9.58 2.30
CA TYR A 45 9.43 -9.71 0.96
C TYR A 45 8.35 -10.12 -0.05
N ILE A 46 8.62 -9.85 -1.33
CA ILE A 46 7.72 -10.24 -2.42
C ILE A 46 7.93 -11.73 -2.69
N ASN A 47 6.93 -12.55 -2.37
CA ASN A 47 6.99 -14.01 -2.57
C ASN A 47 6.63 -14.45 -4.00
N ASN A 48 5.96 -13.61 -4.78
CA ASN A 48 5.52 -13.89 -6.15
C ASN A 48 5.87 -12.70 -7.05
N SER A 49 6.69 -12.94 -8.07
CA SER A 49 7.12 -11.91 -9.03
C SER A 49 5.96 -11.32 -9.85
N LYS A 50 4.78 -11.97 -9.85
CA LYS A 50 3.57 -11.48 -10.52
C LYS A 50 2.76 -10.48 -9.68
N ALA A 51 3.05 -10.31 -8.39
CA ALA A 51 2.25 -9.46 -7.50
C ALA A 51 2.09 -8.03 -8.03
N LEU A 52 3.17 -7.42 -8.54
CA LEU A 52 3.09 -6.09 -9.13
C LEU A 52 2.25 -6.05 -10.41
N ARG A 53 2.30 -7.10 -11.23
CA ARG A 53 1.47 -7.21 -12.43
C ARG A 53 -0.01 -7.35 -12.06
N GLU A 54 -0.32 -8.12 -11.03
CA GLU A 54 -1.68 -8.26 -10.50
C GLU A 54 -2.21 -6.93 -9.94
N ALA A 55 -1.38 -6.16 -9.24
CA ALA A 55 -1.77 -4.82 -8.79
C ALA A 55 -2.11 -3.89 -9.97
N MET A 56 -1.32 -3.94 -11.04
CA MET A 56 -1.59 -3.14 -12.24
C MET A 56 -2.92 -3.50 -12.90
N CYS A 57 -3.37 -4.77 -12.86
CA CYS A 57 -4.68 -5.14 -13.40
C CYS A 57 -5.82 -4.28 -12.83
N PHE A 58 -5.75 -3.87 -11.56
CA PHE A 58 -6.74 -2.99 -10.95
C PHE A 58 -6.45 -1.51 -11.21
N LEU A 59 -5.19 -1.10 -11.04
CA LEU A 59 -4.79 0.32 -11.12
C LEU A 59 -4.81 0.89 -12.54
N THR A 60 -4.66 0.04 -13.55
CA THR A 60 -4.67 0.43 -14.96
C THR A 60 -5.94 -0.01 -15.69
N ASP A 61 -6.95 -0.52 -14.98
CA ASP A 61 -8.24 -0.82 -15.58
C ASP A 61 -8.91 0.48 -16.08
N PRO A 62 -9.35 0.56 -17.36
CA PRO A 62 -9.95 1.78 -17.91
C PRO A 62 -11.24 2.23 -17.21
N ASN A 63 -11.98 1.29 -16.62
CA ASN A 63 -13.27 1.52 -15.97
C ASN A 63 -13.10 1.75 -14.46
N LEU A 64 -12.23 0.97 -13.82
CA LEU A 64 -12.06 0.95 -12.37
C LEU A 64 -10.86 1.80 -11.90
N GLY A 65 -9.72 1.75 -12.60
CA GLY A 65 -8.43 2.24 -12.11
C GLY A 65 -8.41 3.73 -11.74
N LYS A 66 -9.23 4.55 -12.41
CA LYS A 66 -9.41 5.98 -12.10
C LYS A 66 -9.98 6.23 -10.69
N TYR A 67 -10.65 5.26 -10.11
CA TYR A 67 -11.28 5.34 -8.79
C TYR A 67 -10.54 4.54 -7.72
N VAL A 68 -9.44 3.86 -8.09
CA VAL A 68 -8.63 3.06 -7.17
C VAL A 68 -7.54 3.93 -6.55
N CYS A 69 -7.58 4.08 -5.22
CA CYS A 69 -6.56 4.77 -4.45
C CYS A 69 -5.32 3.88 -4.24
N TYR A 70 -5.55 2.62 -3.88
CA TYR A 70 -4.49 1.64 -3.68
C TYR A 70 -4.99 0.20 -3.83
N VAL A 71 -4.06 -0.74 -3.98
CA VAL A 71 -4.30 -2.19 -3.91
C VAL A 71 -3.56 -2.74 -2.71
N GLN A 72 -4.29 -3.30 -1.75
CA GLN A 72 -3.74 -3.90 -0.53
C GLN A 72 -3.61 -5.41 -0.70
N PHE A 73 -2.39 -5.93 -0.52
CA PHE A 73 -2.16 -7.38 -0.48
C PHE A 73 -2.34 -7.92 0.94
N PRO A 74 -2.83 -9.16 1.10
CA PRO A 74 -2.89 -9.83 2.39
C PRO A 74 -1.47 -10.14 2.88
N GLN A 75 -1.18 -9.90 4.16
CA GLN A 75 0.10 -10.25 4.77
C GLN A 75 0.07 -11.71 5.22
N ARG A 76 1.16 -12.43 4.95
CA ARG A 76 1.35 -13.82 5.37
C ARG A 76 2.71 -13.94 6.06
N PHE A 77 2.72 -14.70 7.15
CA PHE A 77 3.89 -14.88 7.99
C PHE A 77 4.34 -16.34 7.95
N ASP A 78 5.65 -16.53 7.84
CA ASP A 78 6.29 -17.83 7.86
C ASP A 78 6.61 -18.29 9.29
N GLY A 79 6.96 -19.57 9.44
CA GLY A 79 7.44 -20.10 10.72
C GLY A 79 6.37 -20.25 11.81
N ILE A 80 5.08 -20.28 11.42
CA ILE A 80 3.98 -20.46 12.37
C ILE A 80 3.84 -21.93 12.76
N ASP A 81 3.83 -22.21 14.07
CA ASP A 81 3.59 -23.54 14.63
C ASP A 81 2.26 -24.15 14.12
N ARG A 82 2.20 -25.47 14.04
CA ARG A 82 1.00 -26.19 13.59
C ARG A 82 -0.24 -25.87 14.43
N ASN A 83 -0.05 -25.65 15.73
CA ASN A 83 -1.17 -25.36 16.63
C ASN A 83 -1.58 -23.88 16.61
N ASP A 84 -0.74 -23.00 16.05
CA ASP A 84 -0.96 -21.54 15.99
C ASP A 84 -1.61 -20.96 17.25
N ARG A 85 -1.08 -21.33 18.43
CA ARG A 85 -1.69 -20.96 19.73
C ARG A 85 -1.81 -19.44 19.92
N TYR A 86 -0.95 -18.67 19.26
CA TYR A 86 -0.96 -17.21 19.29
C TYR A 86 -1.78 -16.56 18.17
N ALA A 87 -2.43 -17.36 17.32
CA ALA A 87 -3.22 -16.90 16.18
C ALA A 87 -2.47 -15.94 15.24
N ASN A 88 -1.17 -16.16 15.05
CA ASN A 88 -0.29 -15.26 14.30
C ASN A 88 -0.59 -15.25 12.79
N ARG A 89 -1.33 -16.24 12.27
CA ARG A 89 -1.77 -16.23 10.87
C ARG A 89 -2.73 -15.09 10.55
N ASN A 90 -3.44 -14.57 11.55
CA ASN A 90 -4.43 -13.50 11.40
C ASN A 90 -5.44 -13.74 10.26
N THR A 91 -5.82 -15.00 10.00
CA THR A 91 -6.69 -15.38 8.88
C THR A 91 -8.06 -14.73 8.95
N VAL A 92 -8.65 -14.61 10.14
CA VAL A 92 -9.96 -13.94 10.30
C VAL A 92 -9.89 -12.50 9.80
N PHE A 93 -8.83 -11.78 10.15
CA PHE A 93 -8.66 -10.40 9.71
C PHE A 93 -8.43 -10.30 8.20
N PHE A 94 -7.47 -11.05 7.65
CA PHE A 94 -7.09 -10.94 6.24
C PHE A 94 -8.06 -11.61 5.27
N ASP A 95 -8.68 -12.73 5.64
CA ASP A 95 -9.48 -13.56 4.73
C ASP A 95 -10.98 -13.38 4.90
N ILE A 96 -11.45 -12.92 6.07
CA ILE A 96 -12.88 -12.70 6.31
C ILE A 96 -13.16 -11.19 6.30
N ASN A 97 -12.55 -10.44 7.22
CA ASN A 97 -12.90 -9.02 7.39
C ASN A 97 -12.50 -8.17 6.19
N LEU A 98 -11.23 -8.22 5.77
CA LEU A 98 -10.78 -7.40 4.64
C LEU A 98 -11.47 -7.77 3.33
N ARG A 99 -11.76 -9.06 3.10
CA ARG A 99 -12.55 -9.49 1.93
C ARG A 99 -14.00 -9.03 2.00
N GLY A 100 -14.60 -9.03 3.19
CA GLY A 100 -15.95 -8.50 3.39
C GLY A 100 -16.05 -7.01 3.08
N LEU A 101 -15.05 -6.22 3.51
CA LEU A 101 -14.99 -4.78 3.23
C LEU A 101 -14.75 -4.46 1.75
N ASP A 102 -14.09 -5.36 1.02
CA ASP A 102 -13.86 -5.24 -0.42
C ASP A 102 -15.16 -5.20 -1.23
N GLY A 103 -16.22 -5.87 -0.74
CA GLY A 103 -17.56 -5.81 -1.34
C GLY A 103 -18.29 -4.47 -1.19
N ILE A 104 -17.77 -3.54 -0.38
CA ILE A 104 -18.40 -2.23 -0.11
C ILE A 104 -17.53 -1.09 -0.64
N GLN A 105 -16.33 -0.91 -0.08
CA GLN A 105 -15.46 0.24 -0.37
C GLN A 105 -13.98 -0.13 -0.52
N GLY A 106 -13.60 -1.36 -0.22
CA GLY A 106 -12.22 -1.82 -0.23
C GLY A 106 -11.65 -2.09 1.16
N PRO A 107 -10.54 -2.84 1.25
CA PRO A 107 -9.84 -3.11 2.50
C PRO A 107 -9.15 -1.85 3.05
N VAL A 108 -8.95 -1.81 4.36
CA VAL A 108 -8.16 -0.75 5.01
C VAL A 108 -6.66 -0.93 4.77
N TYR A 109 -5.91 0.17 4.76
CA TYR A 109 -4.45 0.14 4.69
C TYR A 109 -3.85 -0.37 6.02
N VAL A 110 -2.97 -1.38 5.92
CA VAL A 110 -2.43 -2.11 7.09
C VAL A 110 -0.92 -1.96 7.27
N GLY A 111 -0.28 -1.01 6.59
CA GLY A 111 1.10 -0.59 6.91
C GLY A 111 2.22 -1.13 6.00
N THR A 112 1.96 -2.18 5.21
CA THR A 112 2.92 -2.82 4.27
C THR A 112 2.16 -3.54 3.15
N GLY A 113 2.84 -3.83 2.04
CA GLY A 113 2.30 -4.61 0.93
C GLY A 113 1.17 -3.90 0.18
N CYS A 114 1.26 -2.58 0.02
CA CYS A 114 0.22 -1.78 -0.60
C CYS A 114 0.78 -0.96 -1.76
N VAL A 115 0.12 -1.04 -2.93
CA VAL A 115 0.49 -0.28 -4.12
C VAL A 115 -0.45 0.91 -4.24
N PHE A 116 0.09 2.11 -4.00
CA PHE A 116 -0.65 3.36 -4.02
C PHE A 116 -0.62 4.04 -5.38
N ASN A 117 -1.71 4.72 -5.72
CA ASN A 117 -1.73 5.76 -6.74
C ASN A 117 -1.16 7.07 -6.16
N ARG A 118 -0.16 7.65 -6.83
CA ARG A 118 0.52 8.87 -6.37
C ARG A 118 -0.43 10.05 -6.23
N THR A 119 -1.36 10.24 -7.17
CA THR A 119 -2.29 11.37 -7.12
C THR A 119 -3.20 11.29 -5.90
N ALA A 120 -3.63 10.08 -5.55
CA ALA A 120 -4.42 9.85 -4.35
C ALA A 120 -3.60 10.12 -3.07
N LEU A 121 -2.32 9.75 -3.02
CA LEU A 121 -1.42 10.10 -1.90
C LEU A 121 -1.21 11.61 -1.74
N TYR A 122 -1.32 12.39 -2.80
CA TYR A 122 -1.28 13.85 -2.76
C TYR A 122 -2.61 14.48 -2.33
N GLY A 123 -3.68 13.69 -2.19
CA GLY A 123 -4.99 14.17 -1.78
C GLY A 123 -5.85 14.72 -2.93
N TYR A 124 -5.54 14.38 -4.19
CA TYR A 124 -6.45 14.70 -5.29
C TYR A 124 -7.70 13.82 -5.21
N GLU A 125 -8.86 14.43 -5.43
CA GLU A 125 -10.13 13.71 -5.49
C GLU A 125 -10.21 12.83 -6.74
N PRO A 126 -10.91 11.67 -6.66
CA PRO A 126 -11.18 10.87 -7.84
C PRO A 126 -12.04 11.67 -8.84
N PRO A 127 -11.92 11.39 -10.15
CA PRO A 127 -12.81 11.99 -11.13
C PRO A 127 -14.27 11.70 -10.80
N ILE A 128 -15.16 12.64 -11.12
CA ILE A 128 -16.59 12.48 -10.85
C ILE A 128 -17.12 11.30 -11.67
N LYS A 129 -17.72 10.31 -11.01
CA LYS A 129 -18.38 9.20 -11.69
C LYS A 129 -19.47 9.77 -12.61
N PRO A 130 -19.49 9.41 -13.90
CA PRO A 130 -20.61 9.78 -14.76
C PRO A 130 -21.88 9.20 -14.13
N LYS A 131 -22.90 10.05 -13.93
CA LYS A 131 -24.20 9.58 -13.46
C LYS A 131 -24.71 8.55 -14.47
N HIS A 132 -25.05 7.35 -14.00
CA HIS A 132 -25.83 6.43 -14.82
C HIS A 132 -27.12 7.16 -15.23
N LYS A 133 -27.31 7.35 -16.54
CA LYS A 133 -28.58 7.78 -17.10
C LYS A 133 -29.55 6.61 -17.06
#